data_AF-A0A1H6ARN5-F1
#
_entry.id   AF-A0A1H6ARN5-F1
#
_cell.length_a   1.000
_cell.length_b   1.000
_cell.length_c   1.000
_cell.angle_alpha   90.00
_cell.angle_beta   90.00
_cell.angle_gamma   90.00
#
_symmetry.space_group_name_H-M   'P 1'
#
loop_
_entity.id
_entity.type
_entity.pdbx_description
1 polymer ?
#
loop_
_entity_poly.entity_id
_entity_poly.type
_entity_poly.pdbx_seq_one_letter_code
_entity_poly.pdbx_strand_id
1 'polypeptide(L)'
;MEWTRNRSEEDLVEWTRADGYVTIRRRRRADGGWVVRLDRLYQAPEGSGYRRERVDDVESAERLVEAWKDEHGAAEEQSST
;
A
#
# COMPACT_ATOMS: atom_id res chain seq x y z
N MET A 1 -11.03 -2.07 -7.78
CA MET A 1 -10.76 -0.60 -7.86
C MET A 1 -9.36 -0.29 -8.38
N GLU A 2 -9.17 0.90 -8.99
CA GLU A 2 -7.88 1.32 -9.57
C GLU A 2 -6.97 2.05 -8.55
N TRP A 3 -5.69 1.70 -8.56
CA TRP A 3 -4.63 2.35 -7.79
C TRP A 3 -3.65 3.03 -8.74
N THR A 4 -3.38 4.31 -8.52
CA THR A 4 -2.39 5.06 -9.30
C THR A 4 -1.03 4.98 -8.64
N ARG A 5 -0.01 4.54 -9.38
CA ARG A 5 1.39 4.60 -8.94
C ARG A 5 1.93 6.01 -9.17
N ASN A 6 2.05 6.81 -8.11
CA ASN A 6 2.48 8.21 -8.19
C ASN A 6 3.99 8.39 -8.23
N ARG A 7 4.73 7.46 -7.59
CA ARG A 7 6.19 7.51 -7.56
C ARG A 7 6.75 6.10 -7.64
N SER A 8 7.80 5.93 -8.43
CA SER A 8 8.58 4.70 -8.51
C SER A 8 10.06 5.03 -8.69
N GLU A 9 10.78 4.95 -7.58
CA GLU A 9 12.23 4.99 -7.52
C GLU A 9 12.73 3.63 -6.99
N GLU A 10 14.02 3.35 -7.16
CA GLU A 10 14.62 2.06 -6.80
C GLU A 10 14.29 1.65 -5.35
N ASP A 11 14.32 2.60 -4.42
CA ASP A 11 14.10 2.38 -2.99
C ASP A 11 12.74 2.86 -2.48
N LEU A 12 11.88 3.41 -3.34
CA LEU A 12 10.61 4.01 -2.90
C LEU A 12 9.55 3.91 -3.99
N VAL A 13 8.42 3.32 -3.63
CA VAL A 13 7.25 3.30 -4.50
C VAL A 13 6.03 3.74 -3.71
N GLU A 14 5.22 4.60 -4.32
CA GLU A 14 4.01 5.16 -3.72
C GLU A 14 2.82 4.95 -4.65
N TRP A 15 1.71 4.53 -4.06
CA TRP A 15 0.43 4.33 -4.72
C TRP A 15 -0.63 5.13 -3.99
N THR A 16 -1.56 5.71 -4.75
CA THR A 16 -2.73 6.40 -4.22
C THR A 16 -3.97 5.77 -4.84
N ARG A 17 -4.97 5.49 -4.00
CA ARG A 17 -6.27 4.98 -4.45
C ARG A 17 -6.94 6.04 -5.32
N ALA A 18 -7.76 5.64 -6.30
CA ALA A 18 -8.35 6.56 -7.28
C ALA A 18 -9.11 7.77 -6.69
N ASP A 19 -9.76 7.60 -5.53
CA ASP A 19 -10.45 8.67 -4.79
C ASP A 19 -9.50 9.63 -4.04
N GLY A 20 -8.20 9.35 -4.00
CA GLY A 20 -7.21 10.22 -3.38
C GLY A 20 -7.13 10.14 -1.85
N TYR A 21 -7.98 9.35 -1.19
CA TYR A 21 -8.02 9.32 0.28
C TYR A 21 -7.11 8.28 0.92
N VAL A 22 -6.65 7.29 0.17
CA VAL A 22 -5.78 6.23 0.69
C VAL A 22 -4.47 6.21 -0.08
N THR A 23 -3.36 6.22 0.64
CA THR A 23 -2.02 6.07 0.07
C THR A 23 -1.32 4.86 0.66
N ILE A 24 -0.61 4.12 -0.18
CA ILE A 24 0.30 3.05 0.22
C ILE A 24 1.69 3.44 -0.21
N ARG A 25 2.66 3.35 0.69
CA ARG A 25 4.06 3.64 0.41
C ARG A 25 4.96 2.51 0.86
N ARG A 26 5.73 1.97 -0.09
CA ARG A 26 6.82 1.03 0.13
C ARG A 26 8.14 1.80 0.09
N ARG A 27 9.00 1.60 1.08
CA ARG A 27 10.34 2.19 1.10
C ARG A 27 11.38 1.23 1.66
N ARG A 28 12.56 1.18 1.03
CA ARG A 28 13.74 0.49 1.53
C ARG A 28 14.40 1.26 2.67
N ARG A 29 14.93 0.53 3.64
CA ARG A 29 15.69 1.03 4.78
C ARG A 29 17.18 0.90 4.50
N ALA A 30 17.98 1.72 5.18
CA ALA A 30 19.44 1.61 5.12
C ALA A 30 19.95 0.24 5.61
N ASP A 31 19.20 -0.41 6.51
CA ASP A 31 19.48 -1.75 7.04
C ASP A 31 19.18 -2.90 6.04
N GLY A 32 18.80 -2.59 4.80
CA GLY A 32 18.46 -3.59 3.77
C GLY A 32 17.00 -4.04 3.75
N GLY A 33 16.29 -3.94 4.88
CA GLY A 33 14.86 -4.27 4.98
C GLY A 33 13.92 -3.21 4.39
N TRP A 34 12.62 -3.48 4.43
CA TRP A 34 11.57 -2.67 3.82
C TRP A 34 10.51 -2.25 4.84
N VAL A 35 9.83 -1.13 4.54
CA VAL A 35 8.68 -0.64 5.29
C VAL A 35 7.55 -0.38 4.32
N VAL A 36 6.37 -0.89 4.63
CA VAL A 36 5.12 -0.57 3.94
C VAL A 36 4.24 0.25 4.88
N ARG A 37 3.70 1.36 4.40
CA ARG A 37 2.79 2.24 5.15
C ARG A 37 1.52 2.42 4.37
N LEU A 38 0.39 2.40 5.07
CA LEU A 38 -0.91 2.80 4.57
C LEU A 38 -1.39 3.99 5.38
N ASP A 39 -1.74 5.06 4.69
CA ASP A 39 -2.29 6.26 5.27
C ASP A 39 -3.63 6.55 4.60
N ARG A 40 -4.69 6.54 5.41
CA ARG A 40 -6.04 6.92 5.01
C ARG A 40 -6.36 8.25 5.67
N LEU A 41 -6.60 9.25 4.84
CA LEU A 41 -6.81 10.63 5.26
C LEU A 41 -8.06 10.75 6.15
N TYR A 42 -8.04 11.72 7.06
CA TYR A 42 -9.18 12.02 7.93
C TYR A 42 -10.48 12.34 7.16
N GLN A 43 -10.36 12.91 5.96
CA GLN A 43 -11.48 13.25 5.09
C GLN A 43 -12.09 12.04 4.36
N ALA A 44 -11.49 10.85 4.50
CA ALA A 44 -12.02 9.64 3.89
C ALA A 44 -13.43 9.32 4.45
N PRO A 45 -14.39 8.90 3.62
CA PRO A 45 -15.73 8.55 4.09
C PRO A 45 -15.74 7.36 5.07
N GLU A 46 -14.71 6.52 5.02
CA GLU A 46 -14.51 5.35 5.89
C GLU A 46 -13.78 5.70 7.21
N GLY A 47 -13.47 6.99 7.42
CA GLY A 47 -12.71 7.52 8.56
C GLY A 47 -11.18 7.50 8.34
N SER A 48 -10.43 8.12 9.25
CA SER A 48 -8.95 8.07 9.23
C SER A 48 -8.43 6.64 9.48
N GLY A 49 -7.23 6.34 9.00
CA GLY A 49 -6.58 5.05 9.26
C GLY A 49 -5.08 5.11 9.01
N TYR A 50 -4.32 4.43 9.86
CA TYR A 50 -2.88 4.31 9.69
C TYR A 50 -2.44 2.87 9.97
N ARG A 51 -1.71 2.27 9.03
CA ARG A 51 -1.06 0.97 9.21
C ARG A 51 0.39 1.05 8.76
N ARG A 52 1.27 0.34 9.46
CA ARG A 52 2.70 0.30 9.15
C ARG A 52 3.26 -1.07 9.47
N GLU A 53 3.92 -1.67 8.49
CA GLU A 53 4.58 -2.95 8.63
C GLU A 53 6.03 -2.90 8.15
N ARG A 54 6.86 -3.75 8.74
CA ARG A 54 8.28 -3.91 8.41
C ARG A 54 8.53 -5.35 8.00
N VAL A 55 9.31 -5.53 6.94
CA VAL A 55 9.65 -6.83 6.38
C VAL A 55 11.11 -6.81 5.92
N ASP A 56 11.74 -7.97 5.84
CA ASP A 56 13.18 -8.06 5.58
C ASP A 56 13.51 -8.03 4.08
N ASP A 57 12.56 -8.44 3.23
CA ASP A 57 12.73 -8.60 1.78
C ASP A 57 11.69 -7.82 0.95
N VAL A 58 12.06 -7.55 -0.31
CA VAL A 58 11.22 -6.76 -1.22
C VAL A 58 9.95 -7.51 -1.62
N GLU A 59 10.04 -8.84 -1.78
CA GLU A 59 8.91 -9.69 -2.19
C GLU A 59 7.81 -9.69 -1.12
N SER A 60 8.17 -9.75 0.16
CA SER A 60 7.23 -9.62 1.28
C SER A 60 6.64 -8.22 1.35
N ALA A 61 7.42 -7.19 1.02
CA ALA A 61 6.89 -5.83 0.94
C ALA A 61 5.89 -5.67 -0.21
N GLU A 62 6.14 -6.32 -1.35
CA GLU A 62 5.24 -6.35 -2.50
C GLU A 62 3.94 -7.07 -2.19
N ARG A 63 4.02 -8.27 -1.59
CA ARG A 63 2.84 -9.02 -1.14
C ARG A 63 2.00 -8.21 -0.14
N LEU A 64 2.63 -7.50 0.79
CA LEU A 64 1.92 -6.61 1.72
C LEU A 64 1.20 -5.46 1.00
N VAL A 65 1.87 -4.84 0.02
CA VAL A 65 1.24 -3.78 -0.79
C VAL A 65 0.01 -4.33 -1.52
N GLU A 66 0.12 -5.49 -2.17
CA GLU A 66 -1.00 -6.08 -2.89
C GLU A 66 -2.14 -6.50 -1.96
N ALA A 67 -1.84 -7.12 -0.83
CA ALA A 67 -2.85 -7.47 0.18
C ALA A 67 -3.60 -6.23 0.70
N TRP A 68 -2.90 -5.12 0.91
CA TRP A 68 -3.55 -3.87 1.35
C TRP A 68 -4.32 -3.19 0.23
N LYS A 69 -3.85 -3.30 -1.01
CA LYS A 69 -4.60 -2.82 -2.17
C LYS A 69 -5.90 -3.58 -2.34
N ASP A 70 -5.92 -4.88 -2.06
CA ASP A 70 -7.13 -5.71 -2.07
C ASP A 70 -8.07 -5.32 -0.92
N GLU A 71 -7.57 -5.26 0.33
CA GLU A 71 -8.33 -4.87 1.52
C GLU A 71 -9.01 -3.49 1.36
N HIS A 72 -8.34 -2.54 0.70
CA HIS A 72 -8.80 -1.16 0.57
C HIS A 72 -9.29 -0.76 -0.83
N GLY A 73 -9.19 -1.66 -1.81
CA GLY A 73 -9.44 -1.40 -3.23
C GLY A 73 -10.65 -2.17 -3.77
N ALA A 74 -11.74 -2.18 -2.99
CA ALA A 74 -12.93 -3.01 -3.22
C ALA A 74 -12.62 -4.52 -3.25
N ALA A 75 -13.42 -5.27 -2.49
CA ALA A 75 -13.52 -6.72 -2.60
C ALA A 75 -14.04 -7.11 -3.99
N GLU A 76 -13.17 -7.13 -5.00
CA GLU A 76 -13.45 -7.80 -6.27
C GLU A 76 -12.86 -9.20 -6.17
N GLU A 77 -13.66 -10.05 -5.51
CA GLU A 77 -13.73 -11.50 -5.68
C GLU A 77 -12.39 -12.25 -5.61
N GLN A 78 -12.13 -12.74 -4.39
CA GLN A 78 -11.45 -14.01 -4.17
C GLN A 78 -12.12 -15.12 -5.01
N SER A 79 -11.76 -15.23 -6.28
CA SER A 79 -12.09 -16.36 -7.13
C SER A 79 -10.80 -17.03 -7.54
N SER A 80 -10.28 -17.81 -6.60
CA SER A 80 -9.36 -18.90 -6.89
C SER A 80 -10.13 -19.96 -7.68
N THR A 81 -9.64 -20.33 -8.87
CA THR A 81 -9.99 -21.56 -9.59
C THR A 81 -8.75 -22.06 -10.29
#